data_AF-A0A9P8RGT6-F1
#
_entry.id   AF-A0A9P8RGT6-F1
#
_cell.length_a   1.000
_cell.length_b   1.000
_cell.length_c   1.000
_cell.angle_alpha   90.00
_cell.angle_beta   90.00
_cell.angle_gamma   90.00
#
_symmetry.space_group_name_H-M   'P 1'
#
loop_
_entity.id
_entity.type
_entity.pdbx_description
1 polymer ?
#
loop_
_entity_poly.entity_id
_entity_poly.type
_entity_poly.pdbx_seq_one_letter_code
_entity_poly.pdbx_strand_id
1 'polypeptide(L)'
;LRHESPYHHYRLSFGVDLGGLGTFAVKQMHPYTCALVRRYRATNANAVFNMYQDIRHKNLHNAIEAFLEDGLLYFILEDVSTTLEKVIKCAVYPDEAQLNAILGQVSV
;
A
#
# COMPACT_ATOMS: atom_id res chain seq x y z
N LEU A 1 7.69 -7.47 -12.83
CA LEU A 1 8.02 -6.04 -12.98
C LEU A 1 7.61 -5.61 -14.38
N ARG A 2 6.92 -4.47 -14.52
CA ARG A 2 6.47 -3.90 -15.79
C ARG A 2 7.23 -2.61 -16.09
N HIS A 3 7.73 -2.43 -17.30
CA HIS A 3 8.53 -1.25 -17.68
C HIS A 3 7.66 -0.21 -18.37
N GLU A 4 6.70 0.34 -17.64
CA GLU A 4 5.73 1.34 -18.12
C GLU A 4 5.18 2.14 -16.94
N SER A 5 4.47 3.24 -17.21
CA SER A 5 3.79 4.00 -16.18
C SER A 5 2.68 3.18 -15.50
N PRO A 6 2.60 3.12 -14.16
CA PRO A 6 1.42 2.58 -13.49
C PRO A 6 0.15 3.38 -13.82
N TYR A 7 0.30 4.65 -14.25
CA TYR A 7 -0.82 5.54 -14.50
C TYR A 7 -1.59 5.24 -15.78
N HIS A 8 -1.06 4.38 -16.65
CA HIS A 8 -1.85 3.78 -17.73
C HIS A 8 -2.93 2.83 -17.22
N HIS A 9 -2.74 2.25 -16.03
CA HIS A 9 -3.60 1.21 -15.45
C HIS A 9 -4.37 1.72 -14.22
N TYR A 10 -3.86 2.74 -13.54
CA TYR A 10 -4.37 3.25 -12.27
C TYR A 10 -4.57 4.76 -12.32
N ARG A 11 -5.74 5.24 -11.90
CA ARG A 11 -6.03 6.68 -11.76
C ARG A 11 -5.74 7.11 -10.33
N LEU A 12 -4.86 8.09 -10.15
CA LEU A 12 -4.55 8.67 -8.84
C LEU A 12 -5.76 9.37 -8.23
N SER A 13 -5.89 9.26 -6.90
CA SER A 13 -6.95 9.90 -6.12
C SER A 13 -6.39 10.95 -5.16
N PHE A 14 -5.76 10.53 -4.05
CA PHE A 14 -5.15 11.45 -3.08
C PHE A 14 -3.92 10.83 -2.40
N GLY A 15 -3.01 11.69 -1.95
CA GLY A 15 -1.81 11.31 -1.20
C GLY A 15 -2.10 11.12 0.29
N VAL A 16 -1.35 10.22 0.91
CA VAL A 16 -1.39 9.96 2.36
C VAL A 16 0.05 9.71 2.84
N ASP A 17 0.39 10.20 4.03
CA ASP A 17 1.64 9.82 4.68
C ASP A 17 1.40 8.61 5.59
N LEU A 18 2.05 7.49 5.28
CA LEU A 18 1.98 6.24 6.03
C LEU A 18 3.40 5.78 6.42
N GLY A 19 4.19 6.68 6.99
CA GLY A 19 5.63 6.48 7.17
C GLY A 19 6.36 6.60 5.84
N GLY A 20 5.92 7.55 5.01
CA GLY A 20 6.31 7.73 3.62
C GLY A 20 5.08 7.98 2.73
N LEU A 21 5.28 8.72 1.64
CA LEU A 21 4.20 9.09 0.71
C LEU A 21 3.62 7.85 0.01
N GLY A 22 2.40 7.51 0.39
CA GLY A 22 1.50 6.63 -0.37
C GLY A 22 0.53 7.47 -1.20
N THR A 23 0.02 6.91 -2.30
CA THR A 23 -1.03 7.55 -3.10
C THR A 23 -2.12 6.54 -3.39
N PHE A 24 -3.33 6.81 -2.94
CA PHE A 24 -4.48 5.99 -3.28
C PHE A 24 -4.77 6.13 -4.77
N ALA A 25 -5.07 5.01 -5.41
CA ALA A 25 -5.41 4.94 -6.81
C ALA A 25 -6.52 3.94 -7.06
N VAL A 26 -7.21 4.08 -8.19
CA VAL A 26 -8.26 3.15 -8.62
C VAL A 26 -7.85 2.54 -9.94
N LYS A 27 -7.94 1.21 -10.04
CA LYS A 27 -7.70 0.49 -11.30
C LYS A 27 -8.70 0.94 -12.36
N GLN A 28 -8.21 1.29 -13.54
CA GLN A 28 -9.02 1.86 -14.63
C GLN A 28 -9.74 0.79 -15.47
N MET A 29 -9.44 -0.49 -15.25
CA MET A 29 -10.03 -1.62 -15.96
C MET A 29 -10.72 -2.57 -14.99
N HIS A 30 -11.78 -3.22 -15.46
CA HIS A 30 -12.57 -4.14 -14.65
C HIS A 30 -11.73 -5.34 -14.17
N PRO A 31 -11.87 -5.78 -12.90
CA PRO A 31 -12.68 -5.16 -11.85
C PRO A 31 -12.05 -3.86 -11.31
N TYR A 32 -12.88 -2.85 -11.06
CA TYR A 32 -12.46 -1.57 -10.50
C TYR A 32 -12.11 -1.74 -9.01
N THR A 33 -10.84 -1.88 -8.71
CA THR A 33 -10.33 -2.02 -7.34
C THR A 33 -9.56 -0.78 -6.92
N CYS A 34 -9.70 -0.39 -5.66
CA CYS A 34 -8.79 0.56 -5.04
C CYS A 34 -7.42 -0.12 -4.82
N ALA A 35 -6.38 0.70 -4.75
CA ALA A 35 -5.02 0.27 -4.46
C ALA A 35 -4.23 1.41 -3.82
N LEU A 36 -3.16 1.06 -3.13
CA LEU A 36 -2.18 2.02 -2.62
C LEU A 36 -0.91 1.96 -3.46
N VAL A 37 -0.50 3.09 -4.02
CA VAL A 37 0.75 3.22 -4.78
C VAL A 37 1.86 3.74 -3.87
N ARG A 38 2.97 2.99 -3.77
CA ARG A 38 4.21 3.46 -3.13
C ARG A 38 5.32 3.64 -4.17
N ARG A 39 6.13 4.68 -3.98
CA ARG A 39 7.20 5.07 -4.89
C ARG A 39 8.56 5.00 -4.20
N TYR A 40 9.53 4.39 -4.87
CA TYR A 40 10.90 4.25 -4.40
C TYR A 40 11.87 4.67 -5.51
N ARG A 41 13.00 5.27 -5.15
CA ARG A 41 14.08 5.57 -6.10
C ARG A 41 14.71 4.28 -6.60
N ALA A 42 15.06 4.20 -7.89
CA ALA A 42 15.62 3.01 -8.50
C ALA A 42 16.96 2.55 -7.90
N THR A 43 17.70 3.45 -7.25
CA THR A 43 18.93 3.09 -6.53
C THR A 43 18.69 2.01 -5.47
N ASN A 44 17.47 1.91 -4.94
CA ASN A 44 17.05 0.89 -3.98
C ASN A 44 16.06 -0.13 -4.57
N ALA A 45 15.77 -0.05 -5.88
CA ALA A 45 14.68 -0.81 -6.50
C ALA A 45 14.84 -2.32 -6.33
N ASN A 46 16.02 -2.88 -6.60
CA ASN A 46 16.23 -4.33 -6.52
C ASN A 46 16.06 -4.85 -5.10
N ALA A 47 16.61 -4.14 -4.10
CA ALA A 47 16.48 -4.53 -2.70
C ALA A 47 15.02 -4.46 -2.24
N VAL A 48 14.33 -3.36 -2.55
CA VAL A 48 12.91 -3.18 -2.18
C VAL A 48 12.01 -4.16 -2.94
N PHE A 49 12.31 -4.45 -4.21
CA PHE A 49 11.57 -5.44 -4.99
C PHE A 49 11.71 -6.85 -4.45
N ASN A 50 12.94 -7.28 -4.15
CA ASN A 50 13.15 -8.57 -3.53
C ASN A 50 12.43 -8.65 -2.17
N MET A 51 12.51 -7.61 -1.35
CA MET A 51 11.77 -7.53 -0.08
C MET A 51 10.26 -7.74 -0.27
N TYR A 52 9.62 -7.06 -1.22
CA TYR A 52 8.18 -7.24 -1.48
C TYR A 52 7.84 -8.59 -2.13
N GLN A 53 8.77 -9.25 -2.82
CA GLN A 53 8.56 -10.60 -3.36
C GLN A 53 8.63 -11.65 -2.24
N ASP A 54 9.58 -11.49 -1.32
CA ASP A 54 9.89 -12.48 -0.28
C ASP A 54 8.96 -12.37 0.93
N ILE A 55 8.46 -11.17 1.23
CA ILE A 55 7.59 -10.93 2.38
C ILE A 55 6.13 -11.05 1.98
N ARG A 56 5.52 -12.19 2.32
CA ARG A 56 4.06 -12.40 2.24
C ARG A 56 3.53 -12.84 3.59
N HIS A 57 2.70 -12.00 4.19
CA HIS A 57 2.07 -12.30 5.47
C HIS A 57 0.67 -11.69 5.52
N LYS A 58 -0.27 -12.38 6.17
CA LYS A 58 -1.68 -11.96 6.24
C LYS A 58 -1.91 -10.59 6.91
N ASN A 59 -0.94 -10.10 7.69
CA ASN A 59 -1.00 -8.81 8.39
C ASN A 59 -0.12 -7.74 7.69
N LEU A 60 0.41 -8.02 6.50
CA LEU A 60 1.19 -7.07 5.71
C LEU A 60 0.47 -6.84 4.39
N HIS A 61 0.42 -5.58 3.93
CA HIS A 61 -0.19 -5.26 2.64
C HIS A 61 0.56 -5.94 1.51
N ASN A 62 -0.17 -6.78 0.78
CA ASN A 62 0.40 -7.52 -0.31
C ASN A 62 0.70 -6.62 -1.51
N ALA A 63 1.86 -6.84 -2.16
CA ALA A 63 2.18 -6.21 -3.43
C ALA A 63 1.53 -6.99 -4.58
N ILE A 64 0.63 -6.33 -5.30
CA ILE A 64 -0.13 -6.93 -6.41
C ILE A 64 0.65 -6.78 -7.71
N GLU A 65 1.18 -5.57 -7.98
CA GLU A 65 1.92 -5.26 -9.19
C GLU A 65 3.13 -4.35 -8.87
N ALA A 66 4.11 -4.35 -9.78
CA ALA A 66 5.26 -3.46 -9.70
C ALA A 66 5.60 -2.90 -11.08
N PHE A 67 5.87 -1.59 -11.14
CA PHE A 67 6.17 -0.84 -12.35
C PHE A 67 7.50 -0.08 -12.20
N LEU A 68 8.25 0.07 -13.29
CA LEU A 68 9.48 0.86 -13.34
C LEU A 68 9.36 1.88 -14.49
N GLU A 69 9.41 3.16 -14.14
CA GLU A 69 9.35 4.28 -15.07
C GLU A 69 10.32 5.38 -14.60
N ASP A 70 11.15 5.89 -15.50
CA ASP A 70 12.08 7.01 -15.26
C ASP A 70 12.94 6.89 -13.99
N GLY A 71 13.42 5.68 -13.70
CA GLY A 71 14.25 5.43 -12.52
C GLY A 71 13.47 5.48 -11.19
N LEU A 72 12.14 5.34 -11.25
CA LEU A 72 11.26 5.20 -10.10
C LEU A 72 10.56 3.84 -10.13
N LEU A 73 10.66 3.11 -9.02
CA LEU A 73 9.96 1.86 -8.80
C LEU A 73 8.64 2.15 -8.08
N TYR A 74 7.55 1.66 -8.64
CA TYR A 74 6.21 1.81 -8.11
C TYR A 74 5.70 0.44 -7.68
N PHE A 75 5.23 0.32 -6.45
CA PHE A 75 4.45 -0.84 -5.99
C PHE A 75 2.99 -0.48 -5.91
N ILE A 76 2.17 -1.35 -6.47
CA ILE A 76 0.73 -1.37 -6.27
C ILE A 76 0.45 -2.35 -5.15
N LEU A 77 0.04 -1.83 -4.01
CA LEU A 77 -0.36 -2.60 -2.85
C LEU A 77 -1.89 -2.73 -2.83
N GLU A 78 -2.39 -3.79 -2.21
CA GLU A 78 -3.82 -3.90 -1.94
C GLU A 78 -4.34 -2.70 -1.14
N ASP A 79 -5.61 -2.35 -1.38
CA ASP A 79 -6.22 -1.21 -0.70
C ASP A 79 -6.37 -1.46 0.80
N VAL A 80 -6.29 -0.37 1.55
CA VAL A 80 -6.58 -0.34 2.98
C VAL A 80 -7.77 0.59 3.18
N SER A 81 -8.87 0.02 3.67
CA SER A 81 -10.11 0.78 3.91
C SER A 81 -9.94 1.88 4.97
N THR A 82 -8.94 1.77 5.84
CA THR A 82 -8.65 2.73 6.91
C THR A 82 -7.19 2.66 7.38
N THR A 83 -6.78 3.62 8.21
CA THR A 83 -5.46 3.65 8.86
C THR A 83 -5.66 3.67 10.38
N LEU A 84 -4.67 3.20 11.16
CA LEU A 84 -4.74 3.30 12.62
C LEU A 84 -4.86 4.74 13.10
N GLU A 85 -4.22 5.68 12.40
CA GLU A 85 -4.37 7.11 12.67
C GLU A 85 -5.82 7.59 12.47
N LYS A 86 -6.50 7.09 11.44
CA LYS A 86 -7.91 7.42 11.22
C LYS A 86 -8.80 6.79 12.29
N VAL A 87 -8.50 5.57 12.72
CA VAL A 87 -9.23 4.88 13.80
C VAL A 87 -9.20 5.70 15.10
N ILE A 88 -8.06 6.26 15.49
CA ILE A 88 -7.98 7.09 16.71
C ILE A 88 -8.62 8.47 16.57
N LYS A 89 -8.89 8.94 15.34
CA LYS A 89 -9.59 10.20 15.06
C LYS A 89 -11.11 10.02 14.96
N CYS A 90 -11.61 8.79 14.95
CA CYS A 90 -13.05 8.52 14.97
C CYS A 90 -13.65 8.92 16.32
N ALA A 91 -14.92 9.35 16.32
CA ALA A 91 -15.63 9.76 17.53
C ALA A 91 -15.83 8.61 18.53
N VAL A 92 -15.83 7.37 18.04
CA VAL A 92 -15.92 6.15 18.84
C VAL A 92 -14.55 5.48 18.82
N TYR A 93 -13.90 5.45 19.99
CA TYR A 93 -12.64 4.75 20.17
C TYR A 93 -12.86 3.23 20.21
N PRO A 94 -11.86 2.44 19.80
CA PRO A 94 -11.89 1.00 20.02
C PRO A 94 -12.04 0.67 21.50
N ASP A 95 -12.88 -0.32 21.83
CA ASP A 95 -12.90 -0.90 23.17
C ASP A 95 -11.66 -1.76 23.43
N GLU A 96 -11.50 -2.27 24.65
CA GLU A 96 -10.35 -3.08 25.05
C GLU A 96 -10.21 -4.36 24.21
N ALA A 97 -11.33 -5.00 23.85
CA ALA A 97 -11.31 -6.22 23.05
C ALA A 97 -10.87 -5.93 21.60
N GLN A 98 -11.37 -4.85 21.01
CA GLN A 98 -10.98 -4.38 19.68
C GLN A 98 -9.51 -3.93 19.65
N LEU A 99 -9.05 -3.22 20.67
CA LEU A 99 -7.65 -2.83 20.80
C LEU A 99 -6.73 -4.05 20.90
N ASN A 100 -7.10 -5.04 21.72
CA ASN A 100 -6.35 -6.29 21.84
C ASN A 100 -6.31 -7.04 20.49
N ALA A 101 -7.42 -7.06 19.74
CA ALA A 101 -7.45 -7.66 18.40
C ALA A 101 -6.55 -6.94 17.39
N ILE A 102 -6.42 -5.62 17.47
CA ILE A 102 -5.47 -4.84 16.64
C ILE A 102 -4.04 -5.17 17.05
N LEU A 103 -3.72 -5.14 18.35
CA LEU A 103 -2.38 -5.44 18.87
C LEU A 103 -1.94 -6.87 18.52
N GLY A 104 -2.85 -7.84 18.58
CA GLY A 104 -2.58 -9.22 18.20
C GLY A 104 -2.24 -9.41 16.72
N GLN A 105 -2.61 -8.47 15.85
CA GLN A 105 -2.22 -8.50 14.43
C GLN A 105 -0.82 -7.92 14.19
N VAL A 106 -0.38 -6.97 15.02
CA VAL A 106 0.92 -6.27 14.84
C VAL A 106 2.06 -6.95 15.61
N SER A 107 1.76 -7.68 16.68
CA SER A 107 2.77 -8.22 17.61
C SER A 107 3.34 -9.59 17.20
N VAL A 108 3.15 -10.03 15.96
CA VAL A 108 3.55 -11.37 15.47
C VAL A 108 4.91 -11.33 14.78
#